data_AF-A0A536AWT4-F1
#
_entry.id   AF-A0A536AWT4-F1
#
_cell.length_a   1.000
_cell.length_b   1.000
_cell.length_c   1.000
_cell.angle_alpha   90.00
_cell.angle_beta   90.00
_cell.angle_gamma   90.00
#
_symmetry.space_group_name_H-M   'P 1'
#
loop_
_entity.id
_entity.type
_entity.pdbx_description
1 polymer ?
#
loop_
_entity_poly.entity_id
_entity_poly.type
_entity_poly.pdbx_seq_one_letter_code
_entity_poly.pdbx_strand_id
1 'polypeptide(L)' 'QVNTIIVVGGKNSANTRELVNLAKMQGRNAYHIENADELQSEWVRGEARVGLIGGCSTPMDTLLEVKERAEKLAA' A
#
# COMPACT_ATOMS: atom_id res chain seq x y z
N GLN A 1 -0.83 6.25 14.70
CA GLN A 1 -0.35 6.64 13.36
C GLN A 1 0.51 5.50 12.80
N VAL A 2 0.63 5.42 11.48
CA VAL A 2 1.48 4.44 10.76
C VAL A 2 2.59 5.19 10.02
N ASN A 3 3.77 4.59 9.93
CA ASN A 3 4.92 5.17 9.23
C ASN A 3 4.91 4.80 7.74
N THR A 4 4.45 3.59 7.43
CA THR A 4 4.37 3.06 6.06
C THR A 4 2.92 2.93 5.60
N ILE A 5 2.65 3.36 4.37
CA ILE A 5 1.37 3.24 3.67
C ILE A 5 1.60 2.55 2.32
N ILE A 6 0.86 1.48 2.08
CA ILE A 6 0.75 0.81 0.79
C ILE A 6 -0.53 1.31 0.13
N VAL A 7 -0.39 1.90 -1.06
CA VAL A 7 -1.50 2.38 -1.87
C VAL A 7 -1.69 1.42 -3.06
N VAL A 8 -2.87 0.82 -3.14
CA VAL A 8 -3.23 -0.16 -4.16
C VAL A 8 -4.14 0.48 -5.20
N GLY A 9 -3.81 0.29 -6.48
CA GLY A 9 -4.64 0.69 -7.60
C GLY A 9 -3.82 1.03 -8.84
N GLY A 10 -4.48 1.26 -9.97
CA GLY A 10 -3.78 1.46 -11.25
C GLY A 10 -2.76 2.60 -11.25
N LYS A 11 -1.59 2.42 -11.87
CA LYS A 11 -0.52 3.43 -11.99
C LYS A 11 -0.93 4.65 -12.82
N ASN A 12 -1.94 4.48 -13.68
CA ASN A 12 -2.52 5.56 -14.48
C ASN A 12 -3.66 6.31 -13.76
N SER A 13 -4.07 5.86 -12.57
CA SER A 13 -5.12 6.52 -11.79
C SER A 13 -4.58 7.79 -11.14
N ALA A 14 -5.13 8.94 -11.51
CA ALA A 14 -4.80 10.23 -10.89
C ALA A 14 -5.09 10.21 -9.38
N ASN A 15 -6.24 9.67 -8.97
CA ASN A 15 -6.63 9.56 -7.57
C ASN A 15 -5.65 8.70 -6.76
N THR A 16 -5.19 7.57 -7.32
CA THR A 16 -4.26 6.68 -6.61
C THR A 16 -2.89 7.35 -6.45
N ARG A 17 -2.43 8.07 -7.47
CA ARG A 17 -1.18 8.87 -7.40
C ARG A 17 -1.29 10.00 -6.38
N GLU A 18 -2.44 10.66 -6.30
CA GLU A 18 -2.69 11.72 -5.32
C GLU A 18 -2.64 11.19 -3.88
N LEU A 19 -3.22 10.01 -3.59
CA LEU A 19 -3.13 9.37 -2.28
C LEU A 19 -1.67 9.11 -1.86
N VAL A 20 -0.83 8.65 -2.79
CA VAL A 20 0.60 8.42 -2.54
C VAL A 20 1.30 9.73 -2.22
N ASN A 21 1.03 10.78 -2.99
CA ASN A 21 1.62 12.10 -2.79
C ASN A 21 1.23 12.69 -1.44
N LEU A 22 -0.04 12.60 -1.06
CA LEU A 22 -0.54 13.07 0.24
C LEU A 22 0.10 12.33 1.41
N ALA A 23 0.29 11.01 1.30
CA ALA A 23 0.98 10.23 2.31
C ALA A 23 2.45 10.67 2.46
N LYS A 24 3.16 10.88 1.35
CA LYS A 24 4.54 11.39 1.34
C LYS A 24 4.65 12.80 1.92
N MET A 25 3.72 13.69 1.59
CA MET A 25 3.66 15.05 2.14
C MET A 25 3.47 15.06 3.67
N GLN A 26 2.84 14.03 4.23
CA GLN A 26 2.71 13.85 5.67
C GLN A 26 3.95 13.19 6.32
N GLY A 27 5.04 13.01 5.57
CA GLY A 27 6.29 12.40 6.06
C GLY A 27 6.22 10.88 6.20
N ARG A 28 5.26 10.21 5.55
CA ARG A 28 5.14 8.74 5.57
C ARG A 28 5.87 8.12 4.39
N ASN A 29 6.35 6.90 4.59
CA ASN A 29 6.79 6.03 3.50
C ASN A 29 5.55 5.57 2.74
N ALA A 30 5.41 5.97 1.47
CA ALA A 30 4.25 5.60 0.66
C ALA A 30 4.67 4.88 -0.62
N TYR A 31 4.13 3.68 -0.82
CA TYR A 31 4.42 2.82 -1.95
C TYR A 31 3.15 2.58 -2.77
N HIS A 32 3.28 2.61 -4.10
CA HIS A 32 2.18 2.41 -5.04
C HIS A 32 2.35 1.07 -5.74
N ILE A 33 1.38 0.17 -5.59
CA ILE A 33 1.33 -1.14 -6.24
C ILE A 33 -0.01 -1.36 -6.95
N GLU A 34 -0.04 -2.18 -7.99
CA GLU A 34 -1.30 -2.57 -8.66
C GLU A 34 -1.82 -3.92 -8.14
N ASN A 35 -0.94 -4.79 -7.65
CA ASN A 35 -1.25 -6.13 -7.16
C ASN A 35 -0.31 -6.56 -6.02
N ALA A 36 -0.59 -7.72 -5.41
CA ALA A 36 0.17 -8.24 -4.28
C ALA A 36 1.62 -8.64 -4.60
N ASP A 37 1.94 -8.98 -5.85
CA ASP A 37 3.28 -9.43 -6.24
C ASP A 37 4.31 -8.30 -6.27
N GLU A 38 3.85 -7.06 -6.42
CA GLU A 38 4.70 -5.87 -6.35
C GLU A 38 5.11 -5.51 -4.91
N LEU A 39 4.45 -6.10 -3.90
CA LEU A 39 4.73 -5.81 -2.50
C LEU A 39 6.12 -6.35 -2.11
N GLN A 40 7.00 -5.46 -1.66
CA GLN A 40 8.34 -5.83 -1.20
C GLN A 40 8.39 -6.06 0.32
N SER A 41 9.18 -7.06 0.73
CA SER A 41 9.28 -7.49 2.12
C SER A 41 9.82 -6.41 3.06
N GLU A 42 10.77 -5.62 2.59
CA GLU A 42 11.41 -4.53 3.31
C GLU A 42 10.46 -3.38 3.66
N TRP A 43 9.29 -3.28 3.01
CA TRP A 43 8.30 -2.24 3.32
C TRP A 43 7.42 -2.61 4.50
N VAL A 44 7.33 -3.91 4.84
CA VAL A 44 6.44 -4.42 5.89
C VAL A 44 7.22 -5.04 7.05
N ARG A 45 8.43 -5.53 6.81
CA ARG A 45 9.24 -6.22 7.82
C ARG A 45 9.77 -5.23 8.85
N GLY A 46 9.52 -5.52 10.14
CA GLY A 46 9.93 -4.67 11.25
C GLY A 46 9.01 -3.47 11.52
N GLU A 47 8.00 -3.23 10.67
CA GLU A 47 6.96 -2.24 10.92
C GLU A 47 5.93 -2.81 11.90
N ALA A 48 5.66 -2.09 12.99
CA ALA A 48 4.62 -2.50 13.93
C ALA A 48 3.20 -2.41 13.33
N ARG A 49 2.99 -1.47 12.39
CA ARG A 49 1.71 -1.22 11.72
C ARG A 49 1.95 -0.63 10.33
N VAL A 50 1.33 -1.22 9.33
CA VAL A 50 1.32 -0.73 7.95
C VAL A 50 -0.09 -0.31 7.57
N GLY A 51 -0.23 0.87 6.96
CA GLY A 51 -1.49 1.31 6.39
C GLY A 51 -1.70 0.71 5.00
N LEU A 52 -2.91 0.25 4.70
CA LEU A 52 -3.31 -0.21 3.38
C LEU A 52 -4.47 0.65 2.88
N ILE A 53 -4.33 1.25 1.70
CA ILE A 53 -5.33 2.15 1.12
C ILE A 53 -5.54 1.76 -0.34
N GLY A 54 -6.80 1.59 -0.76
CA GLY A 54 -7.17 1.35 -2.15
C GLY A 54 -7.68 2.62 -2.82
N GLY A 55 -7.38 2.81 -4.10
CA GLY A 55 -8.12 3.78 -4.91
C GLY A 55 -9.58 3.35 -5.08
N CYS A 56 -10.50 4.30 -5.33
CA CYS A 56 -11.95 4.04 -5.47
C CYS A 56 -12.29 2.93 -6.50
N SER A 57 -11.50 2.82 -7.57
CA SER A 57 -11.68 1.82 -8.63
C SER A 57 -10.96 0.49 -8.37
N THR A 58 -10.39 0.30 -7.18
CA THR A 58 -9.63 -0.91 -6.83
C THR A 58 -10.56 -1.91 -6.15
N PRO A 59 -10.73 -3.13 -6.68
CA PRO A 59 -11.56 -4.15 -6.06
C PRO A 59 -11.10 -4.50 -4.64
N MET A 60 -12.06 -4.82 -3.76
CA MET A 60 -11.76 -5.23 -2.39
C MET A 60 -10.89 -6.48 -2.34
N ASP A 61 -11.12 -7.43 -3.26
CA ASP A 61 -10.36 -8.68 -3.35
C ASP A 61 -8.86 -8.42 -3.54
N THR A 62 -8.49 -7.44 -4.39
CA THR A 62 -7.09 -7.05 -4.58
C THR A 62 -6.46 -6.51 -3.30
N LEU A 63 -7.21 -5.73 -2.51
CA LEU A 63 -6.71 -5.28 -1.20
C LEU A 63 -6.55 -6.43 -0.21
N LEU A 64 -7.47 -7.41 -0.22
CA LEU A 64 -7.37 -8.60 0.64
C LEU A 64 -6.14 -9.45 0.27
N GLU A 65 -5.87 -9.64 -1.02
CA GLU A 65 -4.66 -10.33 -1.50
C GLU A 65 -3.38 -9.61 -1.03
N VAL A 66 -3.33 -8.28 -1.14
CA VAL A 66 -2.19 -7.49 -0.65
C VAL A 66 -2.04 -7.63 0.86
N LYS A 67 -3.14 -7.61 1.62
CA LYS A 67 -3.13 -7.81 3.08
C LYS A 67 -2.54 -9.18 3.43
N GLU A 68 -3.02 -10.26 2.82
CA GLU A 68 -2.53 -11.62 3.08
C GLU A 68 -1.04 -11.75 2.73
N ARG A 69 -0.62 -11.13 1.62
CA ARG A 69 0.79 -11.12 1.24
C ARG A 69 1.64 -10.35 2.24
N ALA A 70 1.17 -9.19 2.72
CA ALA A 70 1.87 -8.39 3.72
C ALA A 70 2.05 -9.17 5.03
N GLU A 71 1.02 -9.89 5.49
CA GLU A 71 1.09 -10.73 6.69
C GLU A 71 2.13 -11.85 6.54
N LYS A 72 2.22 -12.48 5.35
CA LYS A 72 3.24 -13.51 5.06
C LYS A 72 4.66 -12.96 5.01
N LEU A 73 4.85 -11.73 4.54
CA LEU A 73 6.17 -11.09 4.42
C LEU A 73 6.64 -10.46 5.74
N ALA A 74 5.72 -10.15 6.64
CA ALA A 74 6.02 -9.62 7.97
C ALA A 74 6.42 -10.69 8.99
N ALA A 75 6.06 -11.96 8.73
CA ALA A 75 6.44 -13.13 9.53
C ALA A 75 7.94 -13.44 9.38
#